data_AF-A0A7J2TMR0-F1
#
_entry.id   AF-A0A7J2TMR0-F1
#
_cell.length_a   1.000
_cell.length_b   1.000
_cell.length_c   1.000
_cell.angle_alpha   90.00
_cell.angle_beta   90.00
_cell.angle_gamma   90.00
#
_symmetry.space_group_name_H-M   'P 1'
#
loop_
_entity.id
_entity.type
_entity.pdbx_description
1 polymer ?
#
loop_
_entity_poly.entity_id
_entity_poly.type
_entity_poly.pdbx_seq_one_letter_code
_entity_poly.pdbx_strand_id
1 'polypeptide(L)'
;MNGKFRVKPVHLVPILASLLFGLLCAFLLLTFSMEIYGVTPFPEGIGSLGNALYFVVLVGVGALLLYLLVKRKNRRLINLITGFALTAAVFMLSVIYLSAVFSNFAVVYADVLILTLSVLVTVSAYFAIFRARSGIYNFTVLCLGGALGTFLGFSIPTLSAMFILGFLAIYDAFAVYYGPVGKIAHSGLEQLRGLSFSFKDVQMGLGDLTFYSMLTSRVLFDFGPIFCFVSTVGVLVGVFFAFKMLEKKGMFPGLPFPIALGLIPLIILFFI
;
A
#
# COMPACT_ATOMS: atom_id res chain seq x y z
N MET A 1 3.36 -27.79 18.58
CA MET A 1 3.31 -28.42 17.24
C MET A 1 4.00 -27.50 16.25
N ASN A 2 5.27 -27.75 15.93
CA ASN A 2 6.07 -26.91 15.00
C ASN A 2 5.77 -27.31 13.55
N GLY A 3 4.66 -26.81 13.01
CA GLY A 3 4.43 -26.86 11.57
C GLY A 3 5.36 -25.85 10.90
N LYS A 4 6.40 -26.32 10.19
CA LYS A 4 7.19 -25.44 9.32
C LYS A 4 6.24 -24.83 8.29
N PHE A 5 6.13 -23.50 8.26
CA PHE A 5 5.37 -22.77 7.25
C PHE A 5 5.79 -23.25 5.86
N ARG A 6 4.81 -23.58 5.01
CA ARG A 6 5.06 -23.99 3.62
C ARG A 6 4.25 -23.14 2.68
N VAL A 7 4.92 -22.53 1.71
CA VAL A 7 4.26 -21.65 0.75
C VAL A 7 3.34 -22.46 -0.16
N LYS A 8 2.11 -21.98 -0.31
CA LYS A 8 1.11 -22.45 -1.27
C LYS A 8 0.61 -21.26 -2.10
N PRO A 9 0.16 -21.47 -3.35
CA PRO A 9 -0.43 -20.39 -4.16
C PRO A 9 -1.58 -19.66 -3.48
N VAL A 10 -2.31 -20.33 -2.58
CA VAL A 10 -3.41 -19.75 -1.80
C VAL A 10 -2.97 -18.57 -0.92
N HIS A 11 -1.68 -18.47 -0.56
CA HIS A 11 -1.17 -17.31 0.22
C HIS A 11 -1.10 -16.02 -0.61
N LEU A 12 -1.19 -16.10 -1.95
CA LEU A 12 -1.23 -14.93 -2.82
C LEU A 12 -2.63 -14.30 -2.92
N VAL A 13 -3.68 -15.00 -2.49
CA VAL A 13 -5.08 -14.54 -2.61
C VAL A 13 -5.32 -13.15 -2.00
N PRO A 14 -4.83 -12.82 -0.79
CA PRO A 14 -5.05 -11.49 -0.21
C PRO A 14 -4.40 -10.38 -1.05
N ILE A 15 -3.21 -10.66 -1.58
CA ILE A 15 -2.43 -9.70 -2.37
C ILE A 15 -3.11 -9.48 -3.72
N LEU A 16 -3.55 -10.57 -4.37
CA LEU A 16 -4.35 -10.47 -5.58
C LEU A 16 -5.64 -9.66 -5.35
N ALA A 17 -6.34 -9.89 -4.25
CA ALA A 17 -7.55 -9.13 -3.91
C ALA A 17 -7.27 -7.63 -3.73
N SER A 18 -6.18 -7.29 -3.04
CA SER A 18 -5.74 -5.89 -2.89
C SER A 18 -5.36 -5.25 -4.23
N LEU A 19 -4.64 -5.98 -5.08
CA LEU A 19 -4.26 -5.50 -6.42
C LEU A 19 -5.50 -5.28 -7.29
N LEU A 20 -6.44 -6.22 -7.33
CA LEU A 20 -7.69 -6.10 -8.09
C LEU A 20 -8.53 -4.91 -7.60
N PHE A 21 -8.63 -4.71 -6.28
CA PHE A 21 -9.32 -3.55 -5.73
C PHE A 21 -8.62 -2.23 -6.12
N GLY A 22 -7.29 -2.20 -6.04
CA GLY A 22 -6.50 -1.06 -6.50
C GLY A 22 -6.69 -0.77 -8.00
N LEU A 23 -6.74 -1.80 -8.85
CA LEU A 23 -6.99 -1.66 -10.27
C LEU A 23 -8.41 -1.16 -10.58
N LEU A 24 -9.41 -1.60 -9.82
CA LEU A 24 -10.76 -1.05 -9.89
C LEU A 24 -10.74 0.45 -9.58
N CYS A 25 -10.09 0.84 -8.47
CA CYS A 25 -9.88 2.25 -8.13
C CYS A 25 -9.15 3.03 -9.24
N ALA A 26 -8.17 2.41 -9.89
CA ALA A 26 -7.38 3.06 -10.95
C ALA A 26 -8.23 3.27 -12.21
N PHE A 27 -9.05 2.27 -12.56
CA PHE A 27 -10.00 2.37 -13.66
C PHE A 27 -11.05 3.47 -13.44
N LEU A 28 -11.52 3.63 -12.20
CA LEU A 28 -12.36 4.78 -11.83
C LEU A 28 -11.63 6.10 -12.13
N LEU A 29 -10.41 6.30 -11.61
CA LEU A 29 -9.69 7.55 -11.83
C LEU A 29 -9.43 7.85 -13.32
N LEU A 30 -9.15 6.83 -14.14
CA LEU A 30 -9.00 6.99 -15.60
C LEU A 30 -10.30 7.42 -16.29
N THR A 31 -11.42 6.80 -15.92
CA THR A 31 -12.73 7.05 -16.56
C THR A 31 -13.26 8.45 -16.26
N PHE A 32 -12.92 8.99 -15.09
CA PHE A 32 -13.51 10.22 -14.56
C PHE A 32 -12.55 11.43 -14.61
N SER A 33 -11.42 11.30 -15.32
CA SER A 33 -10.46 12.36 -15.72
C SER A 33 -10.15 13.38 -14.62
N MET A 34 -9.88 12.92 -13.40
CA MET A 34 -9.58 13.80 -12.27
C MET A 34 -8.17 14.39 -12.42
N GLU A 35 -8.05 15.72 -12.41
CA GLU A 35 -6.74 16.37 -12.26
C GLU A 35 -6.36 16.40 -10.78
N ILE A 36 -5.48 15.48 -10.35
CA ILE A 36 -4.93 15.50 -8.99
C ILE A 36 -3.56 16.18 -9.02
N TYR A 37 -3.37 17.15 -8.13
CA TYR A 37 -2.07 17.78 -7.92
C TYR A 37 -1.03 16.76 -7.45
N GLY A 38 0.15 16.81 -8.06
CA GLY A 38 1.26 15.94 -7.67
C GLY A 38 1.60 16.09 -6.20
N VAL A 39 1.77 14.95 -5.50
CA VAL A 39 2.10 14.92 -4.06
C VAL A 39 3.60 15.03 -3.81
N THR A 40 4.41 15.07 -4.87
CA THR A 40 5.87 15.16 -4.79
C THR A 40 6.34 16.62 -4.67
N PRO A 41 7.25 16.94 -3.73
CA PRO A 41 7.71 18.31 -3.53
C PRO A 41 8.63 18.84 -4.64
N PHE A 42 9.35 17.97 -5.34
CA PHE A 42 10.28 18.36 -6.41
C PHE A 42 9.72 18.02 -7.80
N PRO A 43 10.01 18.86 -8.82
CA PRO A 43 9.60 18.59 -10.20
C PRO A 43 10.28 17.33 -10.76
N GLU A 44 9.67 16.75 -11.79
CA GLU A 44 10.19 15.54 -12.43
C GLU A 44 11.51 15.79 -13.19
N GLY A 45 12.36 14.77 -13.27
CA GLY A 45 13.71 14.84 -13.83
C GLY A 45 14.76 14.68 -12.73
N ILE A 46 15.64 15.67 -12.55
CA ILE A 46 16.68 15.65 -11.49
C ILE A 46 16.02 15.61 -10.10
N GLY A 47 14.87 16.26 -9.93
CA GLY A 47 14.12 16.28 -8.67
C GLY A 47 13.54 14.92 -8.27
N SER A 48 13.41 13.97 -9.19
CA SER A 48 12.88 12.62 -8.90
C SER A 48 13.74 11.84 -7.90
N LEU A 49 15.06 12.05 -7.90
CA LEU A 49 15.96 11.49 -6.88
C LEU A 49 15.73 12.13 -5.50
N GLY A 50 15.49 13.44 -5.47
CA GLY A 50 15.13 14.17 -4.24
C GLY A 50 13.81 13.68 -3.66
N ASN A 51 12.81 13.42 -4.53
CA ASN A 51 11.53 12.83 -4.13
C ASN A 51 11.73 11.44 -3.51
N ALA A 52 12.55 10.58 -4.13
CA ALA A 52 12.84 9.25 -3.58
C ALA A 52 13.48 9.30 -2.19
N LEU A 53 14.50 10.14 -2.01
CA LEU A 53 15.13 10.35 -0.70
C LEU A 53 14.14 10.90 0.33
N TYR A 54 13.31 11.87 -0.07
CA TYR A 54 12.29 12.45 0.80
C TYR A 54 11.30 11.38 1.31
N PHE A 55 10.78 10.52 0.43
CA PHE A 55 9.86 9.45 0.83
C PHE A 55 10.53 8.41 1.73
N VAL A 56 11.79 8.01 1.45
CA VAL A 56 12.53 7.09 2.32
C VAL A 56 12.73 7.67 3.72
N VAL A 57 13.09 8.95 3.81
CA VAL A 57 13.25 9.63 5.10
C VAL A 57 11.92 9.67 5.85
N LEU A 58 10.82 10.02 5.18
CA LEU A 58 9.48 10.01 5.80
C LEU A 58 9.10 8.64 6.34
N VAL A 59 9.23 7.58 5.52
CA VAL A 59 8.92 6.20 5.94
C VAL A 59 9.84 5.77 7.09
N GLY A 60 11.13 6.11 7.02
CA GLY A 60 12.09 5.79 8.06
C GLY A 60 11.80 6.49 9.39
N VAL A 61 11.45 7.78 9.36
CA VAL A 61 11.03 8.53 10.54
C VAL A 61 9.73 7.97 11.12
N GLY A 62 8.74 7.66 10.27
CA GLY A 62 7.49 7.03 10.69
C GLY A 62 7.71 5.68 11.38
N ALA A 63 8.54 4.81 10.80
CA ALA A 63 8.91 3.53 11.38
C ALA A 63 9.67 3.69 12.71
N LEU A 64 10.57 4.67 12.82
CA LEU A 64 11.29 4.98 14.06
C LEU A 64 10.33 5.47 15.16
N LEU A 65 9.40 6.37 14.84
CA LEU A 65 8.39 6.86 15.78
C LEU A 65 7.51 5.72 16.30
N LEU A 66 7.01 4.87 15.40
CA LEU A 66 6.24 3.68 15.77
C LEU A 66 7.07 2.72 16.65
N TYR A 67 8.33 2.48 16.32
CA TYR A 67 9.23 1.64 17.13
C TYR A 67 9.42 2.20 18.55
N LEU A 68 9.65 3.50 18.69
CA LEU A 68 9.80 4.15 19.99
C LEU A 68 8.52 4.06 20.82
N LEU A 69 7.35 4.19 20.20
CA LEU A 69 6.05 4.03 20.85
C LEU A 69 5.81 2.59 21.33
N VAL A 70 6.13 1.60 20.49
CA VAL A 70 6.07 0.18 20.85
C VAL A 70 6.99 -0.12 22.03
N LYS A 71 8.22 0.42 22.01
CA LYS A 71 9.19 0.27 23.11
C LYS A 71 8.70 0.90 24.42
N ARG A 72 7.98 2.02 24.35
CA ARG A 72 7.33 2.67 25.50
C ARG A 72 6.10 1.93 26.03
N LYS A 73 5.64 0.88 25.35
CA LYS A 73 4.47 0.05 25.72
C LYS A 73 3.15 0.84 25.91
N ASN A 74 3.06 2.07 25.40
CA ASN A 74 1.86 2.89 25.53
C ASN A 74 0.83 2.53 24.45
N ARG A 75 0.12 1.42 24.67
CA ARG A 75 -0.87 0.88 23.72
C ARG A 75 -1.99 1.87 23.37
N ARG A 76 -2.39 2.73 24.32
CA ARG A 76 -3.42 3.76 24.09
C ARG A 76 -2.95 4.76 23.05
N LEU A 77 -1.71 5.24 23.18
CA LEU A 77 -1.14 6.22 22.26
C LEU A 77 -0.93 5.63 20.86
N ILE A 78 -0.47 4.38 20.76
CA ILE A 78 -0.34 3.68 19.48
C ILE A 78 -1.71 3.61 18.78
N ASN A 79 -2.73 3.12 19.49
CA ASN A 79 -4.09 3.01 18.92
C ASN A 79 -4.69 4.36 18.53
N LEU A 80 -4.38 5.43 19.28
CA LEU A 80 -4.86 6.77 18.98
C LEU A 80 -4.21 7.30 17.70
N ILE A 81 -2.88 7.18 17.59
CA ILE A 81 -2.14 7.66 16.41
C ILE A 81 -2.52 6.84 15.17
N THR A 82 -2.55 5.50 15.27
CA THR A 82 -2.93 4.66 14.13
C THR A 82 -4.41 4.83 13.78
N GLY A 83 -5.29 4.97 14.78
CA GLY A 83 -6.71 5.25 14.56
C GLY A 83 -6.93 6.58 13.85
N PHE A 84 -6.24 7.64 14.27
CA PHE A 84 -6.31 8.94 13.61
C PHE A 84 -5.76 8.86 12.18
N ALA A 85 -4.59 8.26 11.97
CA ALA A 85 -3.99 8.14 10.65
C ALA A 85 -4.88 7.35 9.67
N LEU A 86 -5.43 6.21 10.11
CA LEU A 86 -6.29 5.37 9.28
C LEU A 86 -7.65 6.01 9.00
N THR A 87 -8.24 6.70 9.97
CA THR A 87 -9.51 7.43 9.74
C THR A 87 -9.32 8.58 8.78
N ALA A 88 -8.26 9.38 8.93
CA ALA A 88 -7.93 10.44 8.00
C ALA A 88 -7.68 9.90 6.58
N ALA A 89 -6.93 8.79 6.46
CA ALA A 89 -6.65 8.14 5.19
C ALA A 89 -7.93 7.63 4.50
N VAL A 90 -8.79 6.89 5.22
CA VAL A 90 -10.06 6.41 4.67
C VAL A 90 -10.96 7.56 4.27
N PHE A 91 -11.04 8.61 5.10
CA PHE A 91 -11.85 9.77 4.80
C PHE A 91 -11.38 10.47 3.52
N MET A 92 -10.09 10.82 3.41
CA MET A 92 -9.55 11.44 2.21
C MET A 92 -9.76 10.58 0.96
N LEU A 93 -9.44 9.28 1.03
CA LEU A 93 -9.62 8.39 -0.11
C LEU A 93 -11.09 8.25 -0.51
N SER A 94 -12.00 8.16 0.47
CA SER A 94 -13.42 8.09 0.18
C SER A 94 -13.92 9.35 -0.53
N VAL A 95 -13.47 10.54 -0.13
CA VAL A 95 -13.79 11.80 -0.82
C VAL A 95 -13.27 11.76 -2.26
N ILE A 96 -12.02 11.34 -2.46
CA ILE A 96 -11.41 11.28 -3.79
C ILE A 96 -12.17 10.30 -4.70
N TYR A 97 -12.38 9.05 -4.27
CA TYR A 97 -13.04 8.06 -5.11
C TYR A 97 -14.52 8.35 -5.33
N LEU A 98 -15.24 8.88 -4.34
CA LEU A 98 -16.63 9.31 -4.52
C LEU A 98 -16.70 10.52 -5.45
N SER A 99 -15.79 11.49 -5.32
CA SER A 99 -15.73 12.63 -6.25
C SER A 99 -15.47 12.18 -7.69
N ALA A 100 -14.59 11.20 -7.89
CA ALA A 100 -14.39 10.58 -9.21
C ALA A 100 -15.69 9.96 -9.71
N VAL A 101 -16.37 9.13 -8.90
CA VAL A 101 -17.64 8.52 -9.31
C VAL A 101 -18.69 9.57 -9.69
N PHE A 102 -18.84 10.64 -8.91
CA PHE A 102 -19.89 11.64 -9.12
C PHE A 102 -19.53 12.72 -10.16
N SER A 103 -18.29 12.82 -10.63
CA SER A 103 -17.87 13.92 -11.53
C SER A 103 -18.61 13.95 -12.87
N ASN A 104 -19.03 12.79 -13.39
CA ASN A 104 -19.80 12.69 -14.64
C ASN A 104 -21.32 12.62 -14.44
N PHE A 105 -21.82 12.63 -13.20
CA PHE A 105 -23.26 12.65 -12.94
C PHE A 105 -23.71 14.06 -12.57
N ALA A 106 -24.70 14.59 -13.29
CA ALA A 106 -25.34 15.86 -12.96
C ALA A 106 -26.26 15.71 -11.73
N VAL A 107 -25.68 15.46 -10.56
CA VAL A 107 -26.40 15.33 -9.28
C VAL A 107 -26.46 16.68 -8.58
N VAL A 108 -27.68 17.13 -8.28
CA VAL A 108 -27.89 18.33 -7.47
C VAL A 108 -27.37 18.05 -6.04
N TYR A 109 -26.55 18.95 -5.50
CA TYR A 109 -25.89 18.81 -4.18
C TYR A 109 -24.88 17.65 -4.08
N ALA A 110 -24.15 17.34 -5.15
CA ALA A 110 -23.13 16.29 -5.17
C ALA A 110 -22.12 16.41 -4.01
N ASP A 111 -21.64 17.61 -3.68
CA ASP A 111 -20.65 17.81 -2.61
C ASP A 111 -21.14 17.36 -1.23
N VAL A 112 -22.39 17.68 -0.88
CA VAL A 112 -23.00 17.29 0.40
C VAL A 112 -23.18 15.78 0.45
N LEU A 113 -23.60 15.18 -0.67
CA LEU A 113 -23.77 13.74 -0.78
C LEU A 113 -22.44 13.00 -0.68
N ILE A 114 -21.40 13.47 -1.39
CA ILE A 114 -20.04 12.93 -1.32
C ILE A 114 -19.55 12.97 0.13
N LEU A 115 -19.62 14.13 0.79
CA LEU A 115 -19.15 14.27 2.17
C LEU A 115 -19.92 13.36 3.13
N THR A 116 -21.25 13.24 2.97
CA THR A 116 -22.08 12.36 3.80
C THR A 116 -21.70 10.89 3.61
N LEU A 117 -21.54 10.44 2.36
CA LEU A 117 -21.11 9.07 2.05
C LEU A 117 -19.67 8.82 2.52
N SER A 118 -18.76 9.78 2.40
CA SER A 118 -17.39 9.70 2.90
C SER A 118 -17.35 9.49 4.41
N VAL A 119 -18.19 10.21 5.17
CA VAL A 119 -18.31 10.01 6.62
C VAL A 119 -18.84 8.60 6.91
N LEU A 120 -19.87 8.12 6.21
CA LEU A 120 -20.42 6.77 6.40
C LEU A 120 -19.39 5.66 6.10
N VAL A 121 -18.64 5.80 4.99
CA VAL A 121 -17.54 4.88 4.65
C VAL A 121 -16.45 4.92 5.72
N THR A 122 -16.11 6.10 6.24
CA THR A 122 -15.09 6.23 7.28
C THR A 122 -15.52 5.59 8.60
N VAL A 123 -16.75 5.82 9.03
CA VAL A 123 -17.31 5.22 10.26
C VAL A 123 -17.38 3.70 10.14
N SER A 124 -17.84 3.18 9.00
CA SER A 124 -17.90 1.73 8.76
C SER A 124 -16.51 1.10 8.73
N ALA A 125 -15.53 1.72 8.06
CA ALA A 125 -14.15 1.25 8.04
C ALA A 125 -13.49 1.32 9.42
N TYR A 126 -13.73 2.38 10.19
CA TYR A 126 -13.24 2.48 11.57
C TYR A 126 -13.79 1.34 12.44
N PHE A 127 -15.09 1.07 12.36
CA PHE A 127 -15.70 -0.04 13.07
C PHE A 127 -15.14 -1.39 12.61
N ALA A 128 -14.94 -1.58 11.31
CA ALA A 128 -14.32 -2.78 10.74
C ALA A 128 -12.89 -3.01 11.25
N ILE A 129 -12.07 -1.95 11.32
CA ILE A 129 -10.67 -2.05 11.74
C ILE A 129 -10.54 -2.29 13.26
N PHE A 130 -11.34 -1.60 14.07
CA PHE A 130 -11.15 -1.62 15.53
C PHE A 130 -12.09 -2.56 16.29
N ARG A 131 -13.23 -2.94 15.70
CA ARG A 131 -14.28 -3.70 16.41
C ARG A 131 -14.67 -5.02 15.74
N ALA A 132 -14.44 -5.20 14.44
CA ALA A 132 -14.89 -6.39 13.74
C ALA A 132 -13.95 -7.61 13.90
N ARG A 133 -14.44 -8.76 13.42
CA ARG A 133 -13.71 -10.04 13.37
C ARG A 133 -12.60 -9.99 12.32
N SER A 134 -11.61 -10.88 12.47
CA SER A 134 -10.40 -10.94 11.63
C SER A 134 -10.67 -10.95 10.11
N GLY A 135 -11.76 -11.57 9.65
CA GLY A 135 -12.11 -11.59 8.22
C GLY A 135 -12.46 -10.20 7.65
N ILE A 136 -13.40 -9.49 8.27
CA ILE A 136 -13.85 -8.15 7.85
C ILE A 136 -12.71 -7.14 8.03
N TYR A 137 -11.98 -7.27 9.13
CA TYR A 137 -10.77 -6.50 9.40
C TYR A 137 -9.76 -6.64 8.24
N ASN A 138 -9.38 -7.87 7.90
CA ASN A 138 -8.42 -8.13 6.83
C ASN A 138 -8.90 -7.57 5.50
N PHE A 139 -10.16 -7.83 5.14
CA PHE A 139 -10.74 -7.32 3.89
C PHE A 139 -10.65 -5.80 3.79
N THR A 140 -10.99 -5.08 4.87
CA THR A 140 -10.92 -3.62 4.92
C THR A 140 -9.49 -3.11 4.77
N VAL A 141 -8.52 -3.76 5.42
CA VAL A 141 -7.08 -3.42 5.30
C VAL A 141 -6.56 -3.69 3.88
N LEU A 142 -7.00 -4.78 3.23
CA LEU A 142 -6.67 -5.07 1.83
C LEU A 142 -7.21 -3.99 0.88
N CYS A 143 -8.49 -3.63 1.03
CA CYS A 143 -9.09 -2.55 0.25
C CYS A 143 -8.38 -1.22 0.47
N LEU A 144 -8.05 -0.90 1.72
CA LEU A 144 -7.32 0.31 2.06
C LEU A 144 -5.93 0.33 1.43
N GLY A 145 -5.19 -0.77 1.46
CA GLY A 145 -3.87 -0.89 0.82
C GLY A 145 -3.95 -0.70 -0.69
N GLY A 146 -4.94 -1.32 -1.34
CA GLY A 146 -5.20 -1.15 -2.76
C GLY A 146 -5.53 0.31 -3.14
N ALA A 147 -6.46 0.93 -2.41
CA ALA A 147 -6.86 2.33 -2.61
C ALA A 147 -5.71 3.32 -2.36
N LEU A 148 -4.99 3.18 -1.25
CA LEU A 148 -3.83 4.03 -0.97
C LEU A 148 -2.76 3.90 -2.05
N GLY A 149 -2.48 2.67 -2.48
CA GLY A 149 -1.49 2.41 -3.52
C GLY A 149 -1.86 3.08 -4.83
N THR A 150 -3.11 2.91 -5.27
CA THR A 150 -3.61 3.55 -6.48
C THR A 150 -3.59 5.08 -6.39
N PHE A 151 -3.96 5.65 -5.26
CA PHE A 151 -3.86 7.10 -5.05
C PHE A 151 -2.42 7.59 -5.20
N LEU A 152 -1.44 6.88 -4.63
CA LEU A 152 -0.02 7.21 -4.79
C LEU A 152 0.46 7.03 -6.25
N GLY A 153 0.03 5.95 -6.92
CA GLY A 153 0.39 5.69 -8.32
C GLY A 153 -0.15 6.75 -9.27
N PHE A 154 -1.33 7.30 -8.98
CA PHE A 154 -1.91 8.40 -9.74
C PHE A 154 -1.21 9.73 -9.46
N SER A 155 -0.89 10.00 -8.19
CA SER A 155 -0.40 11.31 -7.74
C SER A 155 1.11 11.50 -7.87
N ILE A 156 1.88 10.42 -8.07
CA ILE A 156 3.34 10.47 -8.18
C ILE A 156 3.74 10.27 -9.65
N PRO A 157 4.56 11.17 -10.22
CA PRO A 157 5.06 11.05 -11.59
C PRO A 157 5.92 9.80 -11.83
N THR A 158 6.03 9.34 -13.08
CA THR A 158 6.64 8.05 -13.45
C THR A 158 8.05 7.88 -12.92
N LEU A 159 8.94 8.84 -13.19
CA LEU A 159 10.35 8.74 -12.79
C LEU A 159 10.51 8.78 -11.27
N SER A 160 9.70 9.61 -10.61
CA SER A 160 9.68 9.66 -9.14
C SER A 160 9.19 8.34 -8.56
N ALA A 161 8.13 7.75 -9.10
CA ALA A 161 7.60 6.47 -8.66
C ALA A 161 8.65 5.35 -8.79
N MET A 162 9.36 5.27 -9.92
CA MET A 162 10.43 4.28 -10.12
C MET A 162 11.54 4.41 -9.06
N PHE A 163 12.05 5.63 -8.81
CA PHE A 163 13.09 5.83 -7.81
C PHE A 163 12.57 5.61 -6.38
N ILE A 164 11.37 6.08 -6.05
CA ILE A 164 10.74 5.85 -4.73
C ILE A 164 10.62 4.35 -4.45
N LEU A 165 10.06 3.58 -5.38
CA LEU A 165 9.89 2.13 -5.23
C LEU A 165 11.24 1.41 -5.14
N GLY A 166 12.22 1.77 -5.97
CA GLY A 166 13.56 1.20 -5.94
C GLY A 166 14.29 1.47 -4.62
N PHE A 167 14.26 2.72 -4.13
CA PHE A 167 14.91 3.09 -2.88
C PHE A 167 14.20 2.49 -1.66
N LEU A 168 12.86 2.43 -1.67
CA LEU A 168 12.11 1.78 -0.60
C LEU A 168 12.34 0.27 -0.57
N ALA A 169 12.51 -0.39 -1.71
CA ALA A 169 12.90 -1.79 -1.76
C ALA A 169 14.28 -2.04 -1.10
N ILE A 170 15.26 -1.16 -1.37
CA ILE A 170 16.57 -1.21 -0.71
C ILE A 170 16.43 -0.95 0.80
N TYR A 171 15.67 0.07 1.17
CA TYR A 171 15.41 0.42 2.57
C TYR A 171 14.71 -0.72 3.31
N ASP A 172 13.71 -1.39 2.72
CA ASP A 172 12.99 -2.51 3.32
C ASP A 172 13.93 -3.68 3.63
N ALA A 173 14.81 -4.04 2.69
CA ALA A 173 15.83 -5.05 2.92
C ALA A 173 16.73 -4.67 4.11
N PHE A 174 17.21 -3.42 4.16
CA PHE A 174 18.03 -2.95 5.27
C PHE A 174 17.25 -2.92 6.60
N ALA A 175 16.02 -2.43 6.59
CA ALA A 175 15.20 -2.22 7.78
C ALA A 175 14.72 -3.53 8.43
N VAL A 176 14.51 -4.57 7.63
CA VAL A 176 14.16 -5.91 8.13
C VAL A 176 15.35 -6.57 8.80
N TYR A 177 16.54 -6.52 8.22
CA TYR A 177 17.71 -7.20 8.80
C TYR A 177 18.39 -6.41 9.93
N TYR A 178 18.42 -5.07 9.86
CA TYR A 178 19.20 -4.23 10.80
C TYR A 178 18.37 -3.13 11.49
N GLY A 179 17.15 -2.86 11.00
CA GLY A 179 16.39 -1.68 11.38
C GLY A 179 15.32 -1.88 12.46
N PRO A 180 14.51 -0.82 12.70
CA PRO A 180 13.42 -0.85 13.67
C PRO A 180 12.30 -1.82 13.28
N VAL A 181 12.08 -2.02 11.98
CA VAL A 181 11.02 -2.89 11.44
C VAL A 181 11.23 -4.36 11.86
N GLY A 182 12.45 -4.88 11.73
CA GLY A 182 12.77 -6.23 12.22
C GLY A 182 12.53 -6.40 13.72
N LYS A 183 12.84 -5.36 14.52
CA LYS A 183 12.61 -5.38 15.98
C LYS A 183 11.11 -5.35 16.33
N ILE A 184 10.28 -4.63 15.56
CA ILE A 184 8.82 -4.64 15.71
C ILE A 184 8.26 -6.02 15.36
N ALA A 185 8.74 -6.63 14.27
CA ALA A 185 8.31 -7.96 13.85
C ALA A 185 8.58 -9.03 14.92
N HIS A 186 9.72 -8.97 15.60
CA HIS A 186 10.02 -9.85 16.74
C HIS A 186 9.16 -9.62 17.99
N SER A 187 8.62 -8.41 18.19
CA SER A 187 7.76 -8.07 19.34
C SER A 187 6.27 -8.31 19.09
N GLY A 188 5.92 -8.80 17.90
CA GLY A 188 4.57 -9.19 17.49
C GLY A 188 3.82 -8.05 16.80
N LEU A 189 3.75 -8.11 15.47
CA LEU A 189 2.99 -7.17 14.62
C LEU A 189 1.48 -7.18 14.91
N GLU A 190 0.96 -8.24 15.54
CA GLU A 190 -0.45 -8.33 15.99
C GLU A 190 -0.87 -7.17 16.91
N GLN A 191 0.08 -6.52 17.58
CA GLN A 191 -0.20 -5.37 18.43
C GLN A 191 -0.52 -4.10 17.63
N LEU A 192 -0.23 -4.06 16.33
CA LEU A 192 -0.40 -2.90 15.45
C LEU A 192 -1.65 -3.06 14.57
N ARG A 193 -2.83 -2.87 15.17
CA ARG A 193 -4.12 -2.93 14.47
C ARG A 193 -4.17 -1.89 13.34
N GLY A 194 -4.60 -2.35 12.17
CA GLY A 194 -4.79 -1.57 10.95
C GLY A 194 -3.53 -1.33 10.12
N LEU A 195 -2.33 -1.68 10.62
CA LEU A 195 -1.06 -1.53 9.90
C LEU A 195 -0.56 -2.86 9.31
N SER A 196 -1.15 -3.99 9.69
CA SER A 196 -0.85 -5.30 9.14
C SER A 196 -2.12 -6.14 9.02
N PHE A 197 -2.13 -7.08 8.08
CA PHE A 197 -3.15 -8.11 8.01
C PHE A 197 -2.51 -9.47 8.24
N SER A 198 -3.30 -10.42 8.76
CA SER A 198 -2.85 -11.78 9.00
C SER A 198 -3.72 -12.76 8.23
N PHE A 199 -3.11 -13.53 7.34
CA PHE A 199 -3.81 -14.55 6.55
C PHE A 199 -3.11 -15.90 6.70
N LYS A 200 -3.82 -16.85 7.32
CA LYS A 200 -3.26 -18.14 7.74
C LYS A 200 -2.03 -17.90 8.62
N ASP A 201 -0.88 -18.44 8.23
CA ASP A 201 0.38 -18.36 8.98
C ASP A 201 1.28 -17.19 8.50
N VAL A 202 0.77 -16.30 7.65
CA VAL A 202 1.53 -15.17 7.09
C VAL A 202 0.93 -13.85 7.57
N GLN A 203 1.78 -13.01 8.14
CA GLN A 203 1.46 -11.63 8.47
C GLN A 203 2.23 -10.69 7.55
N MET A 204 1.56 -9.67 7.04
CA MET A 204 2.12 -8.76 6.06
C MET A 204 1.66 -7.31 6.31
N GLY A 205 2.50 -6.35 5.95
CA GLY A 205 2.24 -4.94 6.19
C GLY A 205 1.25 -4.34 5.19
N LEU A 206 0.47 -3.36 5.64
CA LEU A 206 -0.33 -2.50 4.76
C LEU A 206 0.56 -1.80 3.72
N GLY A 207 1.79 -1.42 4.11
CA GLY A 207 2.76 -0.77 3.24
C GLY A 207 3.12 -1.60 2.02
N ASP A 208 3.35 -2.91 2.18
CA ASP A 208 3.70 -3.80 1.06
C ASP A 208 2.61 -3.80 -0.01
N LEU A 209 1.35 -3.97 0.41
CA LEU A 209 0.19 -3.91 -0.47
C LEU A 209 0.07 -2.56 -1.18
N THR A 210 0.31 -1.47 -0.43
CA THR A 210 0.26 -0.11 -0.94
C THR A 210 1.27 0.10 -2.06
N PHE A 211 2.52 -0.34 -1.87
CA PHE A 211 3.56 -0.19 -2.90
C PHE A 211 3.35 -1.11 -4.10
N TYR A 212 2.81 -2.31 -3.90
CA TYR A 212 2.43 -3.18 -5.02
C TYR A 212 1.33 -2.57 -5.87
N SER A 213 0.27 -2.03 -5.24
CA SER A 213 -0.82 -1.36 -5.94
C SER A 213 -0.40 -0.02 -6.55
N MET A 214 0.53 0.70 -5.94
CA MET A 214 1.15 1.90 -6.51
C MET A 214 1.88 1.58 -7.82
N LEU A 215 2.66 0.49 -7.84
CA LEU A 215 3.38 0.06 -9.02
C LEU A 215 2.43 -0.32 -10.16
N THR A 216 1.46 -1.20 -9.90
CA THR A 216 0.56 -1.68 -10.96
C THR A 216 -0.36 -0.59 -11.49
N SER A 217 -0.87 0.29 -10.61
CA SER A 217 -1.67 1.44 -11.04
C SER A 217 -0.86 2.45 -11.86
N ARG A 218 0.39 2.75 -11.48
CA ARG A 218 1.25 3.64 -12.28
C ARG A 218 1.48 3.09 -13.70
N VAL A 219 1.75 1.79 -13.80
CA VAL A 219 1.89 1.13 -15.12
C VAL A 219 0.59 1.23 -15.92
N LEU A 220 -0.57 1.08 -15.28
CA LEU A 220 -1.86 1.23 -15.94
C LEU A 220 -2.08 2.65 -16.48
N PHE A 221 -1.74 3.68 -15.70
CA PHE A 221 -1.93 5.07 -16.09
C PHE A 221 -1.03 5.50 -17.27
N ASP A 222 0.22 5.01 -17.32
CA ASP A 222 1.18 5.43 -18.35
C ASP A 222 1.14 4.55 -19.61
N PHE A 223 0.95 3.24 -19.45
CA PHE A 223 1.16 2.26 -20.54
C PHE A 223 -0.06 1.38 -20.81
N GLY A 224 -1.11 1.49 -20.00
CA GLY A 224 -2.37 0.79 -20.22
C GLY A 224 -2.41 -0.67 -19.72
N PRO A 225 -3.50 -1.39 -20.04
CA PRO A 225 -3.88 -2.62 -19.34
C PRO A 225 -2.97 -3.81 -19.61
N ILE A 226 -2.37 -3.91 -20.81
CA ILE A 226 -1.50 -5.03 -21.18
C ILE A 226 -0.23 -5.02 -20.31
N PHE A 227 0.45 -3.89 -20.22
CA PHE A 227 1.65 -3.75 -19.40
C PHE A 227 1.33 -3.83 -17.91
N CYS A 228 0.16 -3.33 -17.50
CA CYS A 228 -0.33 -3.51 -16.14
C CYS A 228 -0.50 -4.99 -15.77
N PHE A 229 -1.03 -5.81 -16.69
CA PHE A 229 -1.15 -7.25 -16.47
C PHE A 229 0.22 -7.89 -16.29
N VAL A 230 1.20 -7.57 -17.15
CA VAL A 230 2.58 -8.06 -17.02
C VAL A 230 3.19 -7.65 -15.67
N SER A 231 3.01 -6.39 -15.26
CA SER A 231 3.50 -5.88 -13.98
C SER A 231 2.84 -6.61 -12.79
N THR A 232 1.52 -6.82 -12.85
CA THR A 232 0.76 -7.55 -11.82
C THR A 232 1.26 -8.99 -11.67
N VAL A 233 1.49 -9.69 -12.79
CA VAL A 233 2.08 -11.03 -12.79
C VAL A 233 3.50 -10.99 -12.19
N GLY A 234 4.32 -10.02 -12.57
CA GLY A 234 5.67 -9.82 -12.03
C GLY A 234 5.67 -9.64 -10.50
N VAL A 235 4.76 -8.79 -9.98
CA VAL A 235 4.56 -8.59 -8.54
C VAL A 235 4.18 -9.90 -7.86
N LEU A 236 3.19 -10.64 -8.37
CA LEU A 236 2.73 -11.90 -7.76
C LEU A 236 3.82 -12.98 -7.75
N VAL A 237 4.59 -13.09 -8.83
CA VAL A 237 5.75 -14.00 -8.91
C VAL A 237 6.82 -13.58 -7.92
N GLY A 238 7.11 -12.28 -7.80
CA GLY A 238 8.06 -11.75 -6.82
C GLY A 238 7.65 -12.02 -5.39
N VAL A 239 6.36 -11.88 -5.08
CA VAL A 239 5.80 -12.18 -3.75
C VAL A 239 5.95 -13.67 -3.46
N PHE A 240 5.67 -14.52 -4.44
CA PHE A 240 5.83 -15.97 -4.28
C PHE A 240 7.28 -16.35 -3.94
N PHE A 241 8.27 -15.71 -4.59
CA PHE A 241 9.68 -15.88 -4.24
C PHE A 241 10.01 -15.35 -2.83
N ALA A 242 9.47 -14.19 -2.45
CA ALA A 242 9.65 -13.64 -1.11
C ALA A 242 9.10 -14.60 -0.04
N PHE A 243 7.91 -15.17 -0.25
CA PHE A 243 7.35 -16.19 0.64
C PHE A 243 8.20 -17.46 0.68
N LYS A 244 8.80 -17.91 -0.44
CA LYS A 244 9.71 -19.07 -0.41
C LYS A 244 10.97 -18.80 0.42
N MET A 245 11.45 -17.56 0.44
CA MET A 245 12.54 -17.17 1.33
C MET A 245 12.08 -17.04 2.79
N LEU A 246 10.85 -16.57 3.01
CA LEU A 246 10.21 -16.51 4.34
C LEU A 246 10.12 -17.90 4.98
N GLU A 247 9.79 -18.94 4.21
CA GLU A 247 9.79 -20.35 4.68
C GLU A 247 11.15 -20.79 5.25
N LYS A 248 12.26 -20.25 4.74
CA LYS A 248 13.60 -20.60 5.20
C LYS A 248 14.09 -19.72 6.36
N LYS A 249 13.78 -18.43 6.32
CA LYS A 249 14.37 -17.42 7.22
C LYS A 249 13.44 -16.94 8.34
N GLY A 250 12.16 -17.28 8.30
CA GLY A 250 11.14 -16.86 9.27
C GLY A 250 10.72 -15.39 9.14
N MET A 251 11.63 -14.49 8.79
CA MET A 251 11.39 -13.09 8.46
C MET A 251 12.13 -12.72 7.16
N PHE A 252 11.47 -11.99 6.26
CA PHE A 252 12.04 -11.62 4.97
C PHE A 252 11.43 -10.29 4.47
N PRO A 253 12.21 -9.41 3.82
CA PRO A 253 11.70 -8.17 3.24
C PRO A 253 10.69 -8.42 2.12
N GLY A 254 9.59 -7.68 2.16
CA GLY A 254 8.44 -7.86 1.27
C GLY A 254 8.60 -7.16 -0.07
N LEU A 255 9.33 -6.05 -0.14
CA LEU A 255 9.39 -5.22 -1.34
C LEU A 255 10.42 -5.64 -2.42
N PRO A 256 11.64 -6.13 -2.10
CA PRO A 256 12.68 -6.29 -3.10
C PRO A 256 12.31 -7.12 -4.34
N PHE A 257 11.78 -8.33 -4.17
CA PHE A 257 11.45 -9.20 -5.31
C PHE A 257 10.22 -8.71 -6.10
N PRO A 258 9.09 -8.36 -5.45
CA PRO A 258 7.91 -7.87 -6.19
C PRO A 258 8.18 -6.59 -6.95
N ILE A 259 8.92 -5.65 -6.37
CA ILE A 259 9.24 -4.38 -7.02
C ILE A 259 10.21 -4.59 -8.17
N ALA A 260 11.27 -5.39 -7.98
CA ALA A 260 12.22 -5.67 -9.05
C ALA A 260 11.57 -6.31 -10.28
N LEU A 261 10.67 -7.29 -10.09
CA LEU A 261 9.98 -7.96 -11.19
C LEU A 261 8.83 -7.13 -11.76
N GLY A 262 8.09 -6.41 -10.91
CA GLY A 262 6.96 -5.59 -11.33
C GLY A 262 7.35 -4.31 -12.07
N LEU A 263 8.58 -3.80 -11.86
CA LEU A 263 9.12 -2.61 -12.55
C LEU A 263 9.62 -2.91 -13.96
N ILE A 264 9.80 -4.17 -14.34
CA ILE A 264 10.33 -4.55 -15.66
C ILE A 264 9.59 -3.87 -16.82
N PRO A 265 8.23 -3.84 -16.87
CA PRO A 265 7.50 -3.16 -17.93
C PRO A 265 7.81 -1.66 -18.02
N LEU A 266 7.88 -0.98 -16.87
CA LEU A 266 8.21 0.45 -16.77
C LEU A 266 9.61 0.73 -17.30
N ILE A 267 10.59 -0.09 -16.93
CA ILE A 267 11.99 0.09 -17.36
C ILE A 267 12.12 -0.14 -18.86
N ILE A 268 11.56 -1.24 -19.38
CA ILE A 268 11.67 -1.57 -20.80
C ILE A 268 11.07 -0.46 -21.67
N LEU A 269 9.89 0.06 -21.30
CA LEU A 269 9.21 1.08 -22.08
C LEU A 269 9.84 2.47 -21.93
N PHE A 270 10.59 2.72 -20.85
CA PHE A 270 11.37 3.95 -20.75
C PHE A 270 12.55 4.01 -21.74
N PHE A 271 13.03 2.84 -22.21
CA PHE A 271 14.16 2.74 -23.15
C PHE A 271 13.76 2.52 -24.62
N ILE A 272 12.47 2.35 -24.92
CA ILE A 272 11.93 2.18 -26.28
C ILE A 272 11.26 3.48 -26.70
#